data_AF-A0A3A6P573-F1
#
_entry.id   AF-A0A3A6P573-F1
#
_cell.length_a   1.000
_cell.length_b   1.000
_cell.length_c   1.000
_cell.angle_alpha   90.00
_cell.angle_beta   90.00
_cell.angle_gamma   90.00
#
_symmetry.space_group_name_H-M   'P 1'
#
loop_
_entity.id
_entity.type
_entity.pdbx_description
1 polymer ?
#
loop_
_entity_poly.entity_id
_entity_poly.type
_entity_poly.pdbx_seq_one_letter_code
_entity_poly.pdbx_strand_id
1 'polypeptide(L)'
;MLRGPTCCGRAPAVPLQRKARGRRLLQDARAGPVRRDYCWPGAGRGRPGPGPGQGLRVYSWGSSESVFIIADSDLMAVQNENGPRSARALTAKGRGTRAALLDAALEVFNRQGVFAASVSEISRRCGLAQGTFYQYFHNKEQVLLELADRAITSFWERARGLELESQDLAGRLGRAVELLFSHTRDHYAFHRILGELELIDPVTIAYYDSMARFFRGFIRDQAAAGSIRPIDPNLFAYGLMGMAHFFFPDWGAKIKSFRLEQGVALTVDLIRRGIMGPSPWPRPADGSAASPPPGAAGQDQAAAELSQGQKTRQAIFQAAERIFGQLGYNRASIADITREAGVAQGTFYVHFKSKLELLEGVIAFQSQSLRRELRRATQGLSDRRDAEREGMLAFYRFIRHHRELYRVVAECEAISPRAAKMYYSRMANNYLDYVRQGAAQGQLRDLPASFVVRSLMGFNHMIGLKWLIWNSSPYAEVPPPLLAEAVEFVLHGLDPAGNFPE
;
A
#
# COMPACT_ATOMS: atom_id res chain seq x y z
N MET A 1 74.10 31.66 7.62
CA MET A 1 74.19 30.32 8.23
C MET A 1 73.19 29.42 7.48
N LEU A 2 73.61 28.76 6.39
CA LEU A 2 74.08 27.35 6.30
C LEU A 2 72.97 26.37 6.74
N ARG A 3 72.39 25.43 5.96
CA ARG A 3 72.65 24.82 4.62
C ARG A 3 71.32 24.21 4.08
N GLY A 4 71.13 24.12 2.75
CA GLY A 4 70.16 23.22 2.07
C GLY A 4 70.76 21.83 1.78
N PRO A 5 70.50 21.16 0.63
CA PRO A 5 69.22 20.75 -0.01
C PRO A 5 69.30 19.29 -0.62
N THR A 6 68.20 18.77 -1.23
CA THR A 6 68.12 17.94 -2.49
C THR A 6 66.65 17.51 -2.74
N CYS A 7 65.95 17.89 -3.83
CA CYS A 7 65.98 17.43 -5.26
C CYS A 7 65.72 15.92 -5.42
N CYS A 8 64.95 15.35 -6.36
CA CYS A 8 64.20 15.71 -7.58
C CYS A 8 63.36 14.45 -7.95
N GLY A 9 62.21 14.51 -8.63
CA GLY A 9 62.15 14.36 -10.09
C GLY A 9 60.86 13.66 -10.59
N ARG A 10 60.34 14.11 -11.74
CA ARG A 10 59.09 13.72 -12.42
C ARG A 10 59.25 12.46 -13.31
N ALA A 11 58.16 11.68 -13.38
CA ALA A 11 57.45 11.01 -14.52
C ALA A 11 58.23 10.40 -15.72
N PRO A 12 57.78 9.29 -16.37
CA PRO A 12 56.59 9.34 -17.25
C PRO A 12 55.75 8.03 -17.40
N ALA A 13 54.65 8.14 -18.15
CA ALA A 13 53.74 7.10 -18.65
C ALA A 13 54.41 6.21 -19.75
N VAL A 14 53.91 5.03 -20.17
CA VAL A 14 52.79 4.66 -21.08
C VAL A 14 52.95 3.10 -21.39
N PRO A 15 52.35 2.44 -22.42
CA PRO A 15 51.22 1.47 -22.41
C PRO A 15 51.55 0.01 -22.86
N LEU A 16 50.55 -0.91 -22.88
CA LEU A 16 50.03 -1.65 -24.07
C LEU A 16 49.35 -3.03 -23.80
N GLN A 17 48.16 -3.15 -24.37
CA GLN A 17 47.45 -4.31 -24.98
C GLN A 17 48.09 -5.71 -25.03
N ARG A 18 47.29 -6.78 -24.82
CA ARG A 18 46.80 -7.71 -25.89
C ARG A 18 45.99 -8.93 -25.40
N LYS A 19 44.80 -9.09 -26.02
CA LYS A 19 44.20 -10.28 -26.67
C LYS A 19 44.14 -11.68 -25.99
N ALA A 20 42.87 -12.10 -25.76
CA ALA A 20 42.13 -13.21 -26.40
C ALA A 20 42.36 -14.71 -26.06
N ARG A 21 41.23 -15.44 -26.18
CA ARG A 21 40.96 -16.90 -26.13
C ARG A 21 40.70 -17.43 -24.70
N GLY A 22 39.67 -18.21 -24.37
CA GLY A 22 38.72 -18.98 -25.16
C GLY A 22 38.58 -20.38 -24.53
N ARG A 23 37.33 -20.80 -24.24
CA ARG A 23 36.81 -22.14 -23.86
C ARG A 23 36.62 -22.50 -22.37
N ARG A 24 35.33 -22.72 -22.07
CA ARG A 24 34.67 -23.83 -21.33
C ARG A 24 35.37 -24.40 -20.09
N LEU A 25 34.67 -24.40 -18.95
CA LEU A 25 33.87 -25.56 -18.48
C LEU A 25 33.18 -25.21 -17.16
N LEU A 26 31.90 -25.60 -17.06
CA LEU A 26 31.20 -25.82 -15.79
C LEU A 26 31.97 -26.85 -14.95
N GLN A 27 32.15 -26.59 -13.66
CA GLN A 27 31.80 -27.50 -12.55
C GLN A 27 32.31 -26.96 -11.20
N ASP A 28 31.40 -26.94 -10.24
CA ASP A 28 31.57 -27.11 -8.79
C ASP A 28 32.62 -26.30 -8.01
N ALA A 29 32.13 -25.31 -7.25
CA ALA A 29 32.73 -24.96 -5.97
C ALA A 29 31.65 -24.55 -4.97
N ARG A 30 31.32 -25.50 -4.08
CA ARG A 30 30.61 -25.27 -2.82
C ARG A 30 31.38 -24.20 -2.01
N ALA A 31 30.83 -23.01 -1.89
CA ALA A 31 31.31 -21.99 -0.96
C ALA A 31 30.23 -21.71 0.07
N GLY A 32 30.46 -22.13 1.31
CA GLY A 32 29.56 -21.89 2.44
C GLY A 32 29.44 -20.40 2.80
N PRO A 33 28.39 -20.01 3.55
CA PRO A 33 28.15 -18.61 3.85
C PRO A 33 29.22 -18.03 4.78
N VAL A 34 29.83 -16.93 4.32
CA VAL A 34 30.72 -16.05 5.08
C VAL A 34 29.89 -15.26 6.09
N ARG A 35 30.20 -15.38 7.39
CA ARG A 35 29.61 -14.53 8.44
C ARG A 35 30.09 -13.09 8.26
N ARG A 36 29.16 -12.14 8.23
CA ARG A 36 29.41 -10.72 8.49
C ARG A 36 28.60 -10.31 9.72
N ASP A 37 29.30 -10.04 10.82
CA ASP A 37 28.70 -9.53 12.05
C ASP A 37 28.41 -8.03 11.86
N TYR A 38 27.13 -7.65 11.91
CA TYR A 38 26.70 -6.26 11.98
C TYR A 38 26.43 -5.90 13.44
N CYS A 39 27.24 -5.00 14.00
CA CYS A 39 27.10 -4.48 15.36
C CYS A 39 26.17 -3.25 15.35
N TRP A 40 25.08 -3.30 16.13
CA TRP A 40 24.20 -2.15 16.39
C TRP A 40 24.89 -1.16 17.36
N PRO A 41 24.99 0.14 17.06
CA PRO A 41 25.55 1.10 17.99
C PRO A 41 24.48 1.47 19.03
N GLY A 42 24.61 0.95 20.26
CA GLY A 42 23.70 1.34 21.34
C GLY A 42 23.69 0.51 22.64
N ALA A 43 24.57 -0.48 22.83
CA ALA A 43 24.61 -1.25 24.08
C ALA A 43 25.74 -0.74 24.99
N GLY A 44 25.37 -0.04 26.07
CA GLY A 44 26.27 0.34 27.15
C GLY A 44 26.95 -0.87 27.79
N ARG A 45 28.21 -0.69 28.19
CA ARG A 45 29.07 -1.74 28.75
C ARG A 45 28.51 -2.26 30.08
N GLY A 46 28.36 -3.59 30.19
CA GLY A 46 28.28 -4.29 31.48
C GLY A 46 27.05 -5.15 31.72
N ARG A 47 26.85 -6.24 30.97
CA ARG A 47 26.16 -7.47 31.42
C ARG A 47 26.75 -8.71 30.70
N PRO A 48 26.92 -9.86 31.37
CA PRO A 48 27.38 -11.09 30.73
C PRO A 48 26.28 -11.68 29.82
N GLY A 49 26.65 -12.13 28.62
CA GLY A 49 25.73 -12.69 27.63
C GLY A 49 25.19 -14.08 28.00
N PRO A 50 24.03 -14.49 27.45
CA PRO A 50 23.46 -15.81 27.72
C PRO A 50 24.26 -16.91 26.99
N GLY A 51 24.33 -18.09 27.62
CA GLY A 51 25.04 -19.28 27.14
C GLY A 51 24.44 -19.91 25.87
N PRO A 52 25.12 -20.94 25.32
CA PRO A 52 24.83 -21.45 23.99
C PRO A 52 23.55 -22.30 24.01
N GLY A 53 22.46 -21.78 23.47
CA GLY A 53 21.20 -22.53 23.39
C GLY A 53 20.01 -21.85 22.73
N GLN A 54 20.05 -20.54 22.45
CA GLN A 54 18.96 -19.82 21.80
C GLN A 54 19.52 -18.81 20.81
N GLY A 55 19.71 -19.22 19.56
CA GLY A 55 20.05 -18.34 18.46
C GLY A 55 18.91 -18.32 17.47
N LEU A 56 18.28 -17.16 17.26
CA LEU A 56 17.39 -16.92 16.13
C LEU A 56 18.10 -17.39 14.84
N ARG A 57 17.57 -18.42 14.19
CA ARG A 57 18.09 -18.87 12.90
C ARG A 57 17.48 -18.01 11.81
N VAL A 58 18.25 -17.02 11.35
CA VAL A 58 17.98 -16.33 10.09
C VAL A 58 18.49 -17.22 8.96
N TYR A 59 17.58 -17.77 8.15
CA TYR A 59 17.94 -18.48 6.93
C TYR A 59 17.93 -17.50 5.76
N SER A 60 19.08 -17.27 5.13
CA SER A 60 19.16 -16.65 3.80
C SER A 60 19.30 -17.74 2.75
N TRP A 61 18.31 -17.86 1.85
CA TRP A 61 18.45 -18.67 0.63
C TRP A 61 18.05 -17.83 -0.58
N GLY A 62 18.88 -17.88 -1.61
CA GLY A 62 18.71 -17.14 -2.85
C GLY A 62 17.65 -17.76 -3.76
N SER A 63 16.58 -17.02 -4.01
CA SER A 63 15.85 -16.88 -5.28
C SER A 63 14.68 -15.92 -5.03
N SER A 64 14.17 -15.30 -6.10
CA SER A 64 13.42 -14.04 -6.17
C SER A 64 12.01 -13.98 -5.55
N GLU A 65 11.71 -14.79 -4.54
CA GLU A 65 10.45 -14.74 -3.78
C GLU A 65 10.74 -14.58 -2.28
N SER A 66 11.03 -13.36 -1.85
CA SER A 66 11.13 -13.03 -0.42
C SER A 66 9.74 -12.64 0.11
N VAL A 67 8.87 -13.63 0.30
CA VAL A 67 7.65 -13.48 1.09
C VAL A 67 8.06 -13.61 2.56
N PHE A 68 7.81 -12.57 3.37
CA PHE A 68 7.77 -12.73 4.82
C PHE A 68 6.56 -13.61 5.16
N ILE A 69 6.75 -14.93 5.13
CA ILE A 69 5.79 -15.86 5.68
C ILE A 69 5.97 -15.78 7.19
N ILE A 70 5.18 -14.95 7.85
CA ILE A 70 4.92 -15.14 9.27
C ILE A 70 3.96 -16.35 9.28
N ALA A 71 4.48 -17.54 9.59
CA ALA A 71 3.61 -18.69 9.82
C ALA A 71 2.59 -18.33 10.91
N ASP A 72 1.42 -18.98 10.95
CA ASP A 72 0.48 -18.80 12.08
C ASP A 72 1.18 -19.03 13.44
N SER A 73 2.23 -19.87 13.44
CA SER A 73 3.11 -20.07 14.60
C SER A 73 4.04 -18.89 14.91
N ASP A 74 4.41 -18.05 13.95
CA ASP A 74 5.34 -16.94 14.13
C ASP A 74 4.63 -15.66 14.62
N LEU A 75 3.37 -15.46 14.24
CA LEU A 75 2.46 -14.49 14.89
C LEU A 75 2.24 -14.88 16.37
N MET A 76 2.23 -16.18 16.65
CA MET A 76 2.20 -16.73 18.01
C MET A 76 3.57 -16.72 18.71
N ALA A 77 4.69 -16.75 17.97
CA ALA A 77 6.04 -16.77 18.55
C ALA A 77 6.52 -15.40 19.04
N VAL A 78 5.94 -14.30 18.55
CA VAL A 78 6.15 -12.97 19.15
C VAL A 78 5.57 -12.89 20.57
N GLN A 79 4.74 -13.86 21.00
CA GLN A 79 4.10 -13.85 22.32
C GLN A 79 4.97 -14.36 23.48
N ASN A 80 6.25 -14.72 23.31
CA ASN A 80 6.88 -15.52 24.38
C ASN A 80 8.36 -15.30 24.65
N GLU A 81 8.82 -14.06 24.85
CA GLU A 81 9.97 -13.81 25.72
C GLU A 81 9.74 -12.57 26.60
N ASN A 82 9.23 -12.82 27.82
CA ASN A 82 9.15 -11.91 28.98
C ASN A 82 8.07 -10.81 29.01
N GLY A 83 6.79 -11.22 29.07
CA GLY A 83 5.66 -10.37 29.50
C GLY A 83 5.17 -10.55 30.94
N PRO A 84 4.50 -9.56 31.58
CA PRO A 84 4.11 -9.64 32.97
C PRO A 84 2.91 -10.58 33.05
N ARG A 85 3.11 -11.70 33.76
CA ARG A 85 2.17 -12.81 33.98
C ARG A 85 1.69 -13.48 32.70
N SER A 86 2.49 -14.45 32.27
CA SER A 86 2.02 -15.57 31.48
C SER A 86 0.73 -16.17 32.06
N ALA A 87 -0.22 -16.46 31.18
CA ALA A 87 -1.06 -17.67 31.22
C ALA A 87 -1.72 -18.08 32.55
N ARG A 88 -2.20 -17.14 33.37
CA ARG A 88 -3.35 -17.43 34.25
C ARG A 88 -4.61 -17.05 33.49
N ALA A 89 -5.51 -18.01 33.28
CA ALA A 89 -6.82 -17.74 32.68
C ALA A 89 -7.46 -16.56 33.42
N LEU A 90 -7.59 -15.43 32.73
CA LEU A 90 -8.19 -14.23 33.30
C LEU A 90 -9.58 -14.58 33.83
N THR A 91 -9.93 -14.07 35.00
CA THR A 91 -11.31 -14.17 35.52
C THR A 91 -12.28 -13.50 34.55
N ALA A 92 -13.59 -13.81 34.65
CA ALA A 92 -14.60 -13.16 33.80
C ALA A 92 -14.51 -11.62 33.86
N LYS A 93 -14.30 -11.08 35.07
CA LYS A 93 -14.05 -9.65 35.31
C LYS A 93 -12.76 -9.15 34.65
N GLY A 94 -11.68 -9.94 34.70
CA GLY A 94 -10.41 -9.62 34.04
C GLY A 94 -10.56 -9.57 32.51
N ARG A 95 -11.27 -10.52 31.92
CA ARG A 95 -11.59 -10.52 30.48
C ARG A 95 -12.43 -9.30 30.08
N GLY A 96 -13.44 -8.94 30.88
CA GLY A 96 -14.25 -7.74 30.66
C GLY A 96 -13.42 -6.45 30.70
N THR A 97 -12.56 -6.30 31.71
CA THR A 97 -11.65 -5.15 31.81
C THR A 97 -10.72 -5.05 30.60
N ARG A 98 -10.18 -6.18 30.16
CA ARG A 98 -9.28 -6.25 29.01
C ARG A 98 -9.96 -5.88 27.69
N ALA A 99 -11.20 -6.35 27.48
CA ALA A 99 -12.01 -5.97 26.33
C ALA A 99 -12.32 -4.47 26.33
N ALA A 100 -12.68 -3.91 27.50
CA ALA A 100 -12.94 -2.47 27.64
C ALA A 100 -11.70 -1.62 27.29
N LEU A 101 -10.49 -2.07 27.68
CA LEU A 101 -9.23 -1.42 27.31
C LEU A 101 -8.97 -1.48 25.79
N LEU A 102 -9.27 -2.61 25.13
CA LEU A 102 -9.16 -2.75 23.67
C LEU A 102 -10.13 -1.81 22.95
N ASP A 103 -11.39 -1.78 23.37
CA ASP A 103 -12.41 -0.93 22.74
C ASP A 103 -12.07 0.57 22.93
N ALA A 104 -11.64 0.96 24.14
CA ALA A 104 -11.17 2.32 24.39
C ALA A 104 -9.92 2.66 23.57
N ALA A 105 -8.97 1.74 23.43
CA ALA A 105 -7.78 1.95 22.61
C ALA A 105 -8.14 2.14 21.13
N LEU A 106 -9.06 1.34 20.59
CA LEU A 106 -9.54 1.47 19.22
C LEU A 106 -10.12 2.87 18.97
N GLU A 107 -10.94 3.38 19.88
CA GLU A 107 -11.49 4.75 19.79
C GLU A 107 -10.39 5.82 19.84
N VAL A 108 -9.43 5.65 20.76
CA VAL A 108 -8.33 6.59 20.96
C VAL A 108 -7.45 6.63 19.71
N PHE A 109 -7.01 5.47 19.21
CA PHE A 109 -6.21 5.36 18.00
C PHE A 109 -6.94 5.94 16.78
N ASN A 110 -8.23 5.65 16.60
CA ASN A 110 -8.98 6.18 15.47
C ASN A 110 -9.14 7.71 15.52
N ARG A 111 -9.18 8.31 16.72
CA ARG A 111 -9.36 9.76 16.89
C ARG A 111 -8.08 10.57 16.72
N GLN A 112 -6.96 10.10 17.26
CA GLN A 112 -5.72 10.89 17.32
C GLN A 112 -4.51 10.22 16.66
N GLY A 113 -4.68 9.00 16.14
CA GLY A 113 -3.59 8.17 15.65
C GLY A 113 -2.92 7.36 16.77
N VAL A 114 -2.24 6.28 16.38
CA VAL A 114 -1.51 5.37 17.26
C VAL A 114 -0.31 6.08 17.87
N PHE A 115 0.44 6.85 17.10
CA PHE A 115 1.65 7.50 17.61
C PHE A 115 1.34 8.57 18.66
N ALA A 116 0.31 9.39 18.45
CA ALA A 116 -0.10 10.41 19.41
C ALA A 116 -0.88 9.83 20.62
N ALA A 117 -1.35 8.59 20.52
CA ALA A 117 -2.08 7.97 21.62
C ALA A 117 -1.22 7.68 22.85
N SER A 118 -1.84 7.83 24.03
CA SER A 118 -1.20 7.57 25.31
C SER A 118 -1.97 6.52 26.11
N VAL A 119 -1.22 5.70 26.86
CA VAL A 119 -1.80 4.71 27.79
C VAL A 119 -2.65 5.38 28.86
N SER A 120 -2.29 6.59 29.28
CA SER A 120 -3.06 7.41 30.21
C SER A 120 -4.45 7.75 29.66
N GLU A 121 -4.54 8.17 28.39
CA GLU A 121 -5.82 8.46 27.74
C GLU A 121 -6.71 7.21 27.64
N ILE A 122 -6.13 6.08 27.23
CA ILE A 122 -6.84 4.80 27.10
C ILE A 122 -7.41 4.39 28.47
N SER A 123 -6.59 4.42 29.51
CA SER A 123 -6.99 4.03 30.87
C SER A 123 -8.09 4.96 31.41
N ARG A 124 -7.93 6.26 31.20
CA ARG A 124 -8.89 7.29 31.64
C ARG A 124 -10.27 7.08 31.02
N ARG A 125 -10.34 6.71 29.74
CA ARG A 125 -11.62 6.44 29.07
C ARG A 125 -12.38 5.25 29.65
N CYS A 126 -11.66 4.25 30.16
CA CYS A 126 -12.27 3.14 30.86
C CYS A 126 -12.61 3.45 32.34
N GLY A 127 -12.30 4.65 32.84
CA GLY A 127 -12.39 4.96 34.27
C GLY A 127 -11.38 4.18 35.11
N LEU A 128 -10.27 3.73 34.52
CA LEU A 128 -9.24 2.91 35.16
C LEU A 128 -8.00 3.74 35.49
N ALA A 129 -7.33 3.36 36.57
CA ALA A 129 -6.00 3.88 36.86
C ALA A 129 -5.00 3.38 35.80
N GLN A 130 -4.02 4.21 35.45
CA GLN A 130 -3.01 3.86 34.44
C GLN A 130 -2.24 2.57 34.80
N GLY A 131 -2.00 2.32 36.10
CA GLY A 131 -1.37 1.08 36.57
C GLY A 131 -2.19 -0.18 36.26
N THR A 132 -3.51 -0.08 36.10
CA THR A 132 -4.38 -1.19 35.71
C THR A 132 -4.12 -1.63 34.27
N PHE A 133 -3.81 -0.71 33.35
CA PHE A 133 -3.46 -1.06 31.98
C PHE A 133 -2.28 -2.04 31.93
N TYR A 134 -1.23 -1.74 32.70
CA TYR A 134 0.01 -2.55 32.73
C TYR A 134 -0.17 -3.94 33.36
N GLN A 135 -1.34 -4.23 33.93
CA GLN A 135 -1.70 -5.58 34.35
C GLN A 135 -2.16 -6.47 33.17
N TYR A 136 -2.57 -5.86 32.07
CA TYR A 136 -3.12 -6.55 30.89
C TYR A 136 -2.26 -6.37 29.63
N PHE A 137 -1.60 -5.21 29.49
CA PHE A 137 -0.83 -4.85 28.31
C PHE A 137 0.47 -4.15 28.68
N HIS A 138 1.54 -4.48 27.99
CA HIS A 138 2.86 -3.87 28.14
C HIS A 138 2.92 -2.43 27.69
N ASN A 139 2.33 -2.16 26.54
CA ASN A 139 2.39 -0.91 25.82
C ASN A 139 1.19 -0.85 24.86
N LYS A 140 1.03 0.28 24.17
CA LYS A 140 -0.07 0.49 23.24
C LYS A 140 0.10 -0.30 21.94
N GLU A 141 1.34 -0.65 21.59
CA GLU A 141 1.68 -1.45 20.41
C GLU A 141 1.20 -2.90 20.57
N GLN A 142 1.25 -3.48 21.77
CA GLN A 142 0.63 -4.77 22.06
C GLN A 142 -0.89 -4.70 21.89
N VAL A 143 -1.51 -3.60 22.33
CA VAL A 143 -2.97 -3.41 22.15
C VAL A 143 -3.33 -3.39 20.68
N LEU A 144 -2.53 -2.70 19.85
CA LEU A 144 -2.69 -2.68 18.40
C LEU A 144 -2.56 -4.10 17.77
N LEU A 145 -1.53 -4.85 18.15
CA LEU A 145 -1.33 -6.24 17.68
C LEU A 145 -2.56 -7.11 17.97
N GLU A 146 -3.13 -6.96 19.16
CA GLU A 146 -4.30 -7.72 19.56
C GLU A 146 -5.61 -7.23 18.92
N LEU A 147 -5.72 -5.93 18.60
CA LEU A 147 -6.82 -5.45 17.77
C LEU A 147 -6.75 -6.04 16.35
N ALA A 148 -5.55 -6.20 15.79
CA ALA A 148 -5.35 -6.87 14.51
C ALA A 148 -5.77 -8.34 14.60
N ASP A 149 -5.29 -9.06 15.63
CA ASP A 149 -5.61 -10.46 15.86
C ASP A 149 -7.12 -10.69 16.06
N ARG A 150 -7.79 -9.81 16.82
CA ARG A 150 -9.25 -9.84 16.99
C ARG A 150 -9.98 -9.66 15.66
N ALA A 151 -9.53 -8.73 14.81
CA ALA A 151 -10.14 -8.50 13.51
C ALA A 151 -9.92 -9.70 12.56
N ILE A 152 -8.69 -10.22 12.50
CA ILE A 152 -8.34 -11.41 11.70
C ILE A 152 -9.14 -12.64 12.15
N THR A 153 -9.22 -12.88 13.45
CA THR A 153 -9.97 -14.00 14.03
C THR A 153 -11.44 -13.91 13.64
N SER A 154 -12.04 -12.72 13.78
CA SER A 154 -13.44 -12.49 13.38
C SER A 154 -13.68 -12.70 11.88
N PHE A 155 -12.72 -12.39 11.02
CA PHE A 155 -12.80 -12.69 9.59
C PHE A 155 -12.82 -14.21 9.37
N TRP A 156 -11.87 -14.94 9.96
CA TRP A 156 -11.74 -16.39 9.76
C TRP A 156 -12.87 -17.21 10.40
N GLU A 157 -13.46 -16.75 11.50
CA GLU A 157 -14.67 -17.36 12.08
C GLU A 157 -15.84 -17.27 11.09
N ARG A 158 -16.05 -16.09 10.50
CA ARG A 158 -17.09 -15.89 9.47
C ARG A 158 -16.79 -16.67 8.19
N ALA A 159 -15.52 -16.70 7.76
CA ALA A 159 -15.09 -17.43 6.57
C ALA A 159 -15.30 -18.94 6.71
N ARG A 160 -15.01 -19.52 7.88
CA ARG A 160 -15.25 -20.95 8.17
C ARG A 160 -16.73 -21.33 8.19
N GLY A 161 -17.60 -20.38 8.52
CA GLY A 161 -19.05 -20.56 8.48
C GLY A 161 -19.69 -20.31 7.11
N LEU A 162 -18.91 -20.06 6.05
CA LEU A 162 -19.46 -19.84 4.72
C LEU A 162 -19.88 -21.16 4.06
N GLU A 163 -21.15 -21.27 3.75
CA GLU A 163 -21.69 -22.35 2.92
C GLU A 163 -21.54 -22.00 1.42
N LEU A 164 -20.61 -22.67 0.74
CA LEU A 164 -20.30 -22.43 -0.68
C LEU A 164 -20.69 -23.58 -1.61
N GLU A 165 -20.74 -24.82 -1.09
CA GLU A 165 -20.90 -26.03 -1.90
C GLU A 165 -22.25 -26.11 -2.63
N SER A 166 -23.31 -25.55 -2.04
CA SER A 166 -24.67 -25.55 -2.60
C SER A 166 -24.92 -24.44 -3.63
N GLN A 167 -23.94 -23.57 -3.86
CA GLN A 167 -24.10 -22.35 -4.66
C GLN A 167 -23.51 -22.53 -6.06
N ASP A 168 -24.10 -21.85 -7.05
CA ASP A 168 -23.46 -21.64 -8.35
C ASP A 168 -22.29 -20.65 -8.24
N LEU A 169 -21.54 -20.43 -9.32
CA LEU A 169 -20.38 -19.53 -9.29
C LEU A 169 -20.77 -18.10 -8.82
N ALA A 170 -21.92 -17.59 -9.27
CA ALA A 170 -22.40 -16.26 -8.90
C ALA A 170 -22.67 -16.17 -7.38
N GLY A 171 -23.35 -17.17 -6.83
CA GLY A 171 -23.63 -17.30 -5.41
C GLY A 171 -22.35 -17.42 -4.60
N ARG A 172 -21.41 -18.29 -5.00
CA ARG A 172 -20.11 -18.45 -4.32
C ARG A 172 -19.33 -17.13 -4.28
N LEU A 173 -19.24 -16.42 -5.41
CA LEU A 173 -18.62 -15.10 -5.47
C LEU A 173 -19.38 -14.08 -4.60
N GLY A 174 -20.71 -14.08 -4.64
CA GLY A 174 -21.54 -13.19 -3.82
C GLY A 174 -21.27 -13.34 -2.33
N ARG A 175 -21.20 -14.57 -1.83
CA ARG A 175 -20.91 -14.85 -0.41
C ARG A 175 -19.49 -14.45 -0.02
N ALA A 176 -18.51 -14.71 -0.88
CA ALA A 176 -17.11 -14.31 -0.64
C ALA A 176 -16.94 -12.78 -0.63
N VAL A 177 -17.58 -12.08 -1.57
CA VAL A 177 -17.58 -10.60 -1.65
C VAL A 177 -18.32 -9.99 -0.45
N GLU A 178 -19.48 -10.55 -0.07
CA GLU A 178 -20.26 -10.11 1.09
C GLU A 178 -19.49 -10.28 2.41
N LEU A 179 -18.76 -11.39 2.57
CA LEU A 179 -17.85 -11.60 3.70
C LEU A 179 -16.84 -10.46 3.79
N LEU A 180 -16.15 -10.15 2.68
CA LEU A 180 -15.14 -9.10 2.67
C LEU A 180 -15.75 -7.74 2.95
N PHE A 181 -16.84 -7.38 2.27
CA PHE A 181 -17.45 -6.07 2.42
C PHE A 181 -17.98 -5.86 3.83
N SER A 182 -18.63 -6.88 4.41
CA SER A 182 -19.09 -6.83 5.80
C SER A 182 -17.91 -6.69 6.76
N HIS A 183 -16.84 -7.45 6.55
CA HIS A 183 -15.63 -7.33 7.36
C HIS A 183 -15.01 -5.93 7.27
N THR A 184 -14.82 -5.41 6.05
CA THR A 184 -14.26 -4.07 5.83
C THR A 184 -15.12 -2.98 6.47
N ARG A 185 -16.46 -3.10 6.40
CA ARG A 185 -17.38 -2.16 7.05
C ARG A 185 -17.25 -2.22 8.57
N ASP A 186 -17.35 -3.41 9.14
CA ASP A 186 -17.39 -3.61 10.60
C ASP A 186 -16.05 -3.25 11.26
N HIS A 187 -14.94 -3.36 10.51
CA HIS A 187 -13.59 -3.03 10.96
C HIS A 187 -13.01 -1.77 10.30
N TYR A 188 -13.84 -0.90 9.71
CA TYR A 188 -13.38 0.27 8.96
C TYR A 188 -12.52 1.23 9.81
N ALA A 189 -12.87 1.42 11.09
CA ALA A 189 -12.08 2.22 12.02
C ALA A 189 -10.68 1.64 12.25
N PHE A 190 -10.56 0.32 12.32
CA PHE A 190 -9.27 -0.37 12.46
C PHE A 190 -8.45 -0.26 11.18
N HIS A 191 -9.07 -0.42 10.01
CA HIS A 191 -8.40 -0.21 8.73
C HIS A 191 -7.83 1.21 8.59
N ARG A 192 -8.56 2.24 9.03
CA ARG A 192 -8.04 3.63 9.07
C ARG A 192 -6.80 3.74 9.95
N ILE A 193 -6.77 3.06 11.09
CA ILE A 193 -5.61 3.04 11.98
C ILE A 193 -4.41 2.40 11.26
N LEU A 194 -4.62 1.31 10.53
CA LEU A 194 -3.56 0.67 9.76
C LEU A 194 -2.95 1.58 8.69
N GLY A 195 -3.70 2.53 8.13
CA GLY A 195 -3.18 3.52 7.17
C GLY A 195 -2.06 4.41 7.75
N GLU A 196 -2.06 4.67 9.07
CA GLU A 196 -0.95 5.38 9.75
C GLU A 196 0.32 4.52 9.84
N LEU A 197 0.16 3.19 9.80
CA LEU A 197 1.20 2.18 10.06
C LEU A 197 1.64 1.43 8.81
N GLU A 198 0.92 1.62 7.70
CA GLU A 198 1.03 0.91 6.42
C GLU A 198 2.44 0.95 5.81
N LEU A 199 3.28 1.84 6.32
CA LEU A 199 4.60 2.17 5.83
C LEU A 199 5.74 1.47 6.58
N ILE A 200 5.51 1.11 7.83
CA ILE A 200 6.58 0.78 8.80
C ILE A 200 6.27 -0.51 9.56
N ASP A 201 5.02 -1.00 9.52
CA ASP A 201 4.57 -2.04 10.43
C ASP A 201 4.24 -3.36 9.71
N PRO A 202 4.96 -4.46 10.02
CA PRO A 202 4.60 -5.82 9.62
C PRO A 202 3.14 -6.19 9.96
N VAL A 203 2.53 -5.55 10.95
CA VAL A 203 1.13 -5.79 11.35
C VAL A 203 0.15 -5.48 10.21
N THR A 204 0.33 -4.37 9.49
CA THR A 204 -0.57 -4.01 8.38
C THR A 204 -0.47 -5.05 7.25
N ILE A 205 0.75 -5.46 6.91
CA ILE A 205 0.99 -6.48 5.89
C ILE A 205 0.38 -7.83 6.31
N ALA A 206 0.57 -8.23 7.56
CA ALA A 206 0.03 -9.48 8.09
C ALA A 206 -1.52 -9.49 8.12
N TYR A 207 -2.13 -8.36 8.49
CA TYR A 207 -3.59 -8.19 8.47
C TYR A 207 -4.15 -8.41 7.06
N TYR A 208 -3.62 -7.70 6.07
CA TYR A 208 -4.09 -7.86 4.69
C TYR A 208 -3.75 -9.23 4.09
N ASP A 209 -2.56 -9.77 4.34
CA ASP A 209 -2.18 -11.06 3.80
C ASP A 209 -3.03 -12.21 4.37
N SER A 210 -3.47 -12.10 5.63
CA SER A 210 -4.36 -13.08 6.25
C SER A 210 -5.70 -13.18 5.51
N MET A 211 -6.33 -12.05 5.18
CA MET A 211 -7.54 -12.04 4.35
C MET A 211 -7.25 -12.50 2.92
N ALA A 212 -6.14 -12.02 2.33
CA ALA A 212 -5.75 -12.41 0.97
C ALA A 212 -5.56 -13.93 0.85
N ARG A 213 -5.08 -14.60 1.89
CA ARG A 213 -4.93 -16.07 1.94
C ARG A 213 -6.24 -16.80 1.67
N PHE A 214 -7.34 -16.34 2.24
CA PHE A 214 -8.67 -16.90 1.96
C PHE A 214 -9.02 -16.74 0.47
N PHE A 215 -8.92 -15.53 -0.08
CA PHE A 215 -9.28 -15.26 -1.47
C PHE A 215 -8.36 -15.94 -2.50
N ARG A 216 -7.08 -16.11 -2.17
CA ARG A 216 -6.13 -16.88 -2.98
C ARG A 216 -6.54 -18.35 -3.11
N GLY A 217 -6.91 -18.97 -1.99
CA GLY A 217 -7.43 -20.34 -1.97
C GLY A 217 -8.71 -20.43 -2.77
N PHE A 218 -9.69 -19.59 -2.42
CA PHE A 218 -10.99 -19.53 -3.08
C PHE A 218 -10.87 -19.42 -4.61
N ILE A 219 -10.08 -18.48 -5.12
CA ILE A 219 -9.99 -18.25 -6.57
C ILE A 219 -9.21 -19.36 -7.29
N ARG A 220 -8.19 -19.93 -6.64
CA ARG A 220 -7.47 -21.10 -7.17
C ARG A 220 -8.42 -22.29 -7.31
N ASP A 221 -9.29 -22.52 -6.33
CA ASP A 221 -10.27 -23.62 -6.38
C ASP A 221 -11.28 -23.41 -7.52
N GLN A 222 -11.77 -22.18 -7.72
CA GLN A 222 -12.67 -21.89 -8.85
C GLN A 222 -11.98 -22.08 -10.21
N ALA A 223 -10.72 -21.68 -10.34
CA ALA A 223 -9.95 -21.86 -11.58
C ALA A 223 -9.63 -23.35 -11.83
N ALA A 224 -9.26 -24.11 -10.79
CA ALA A 224 -9.02 -25.55 -10.88
C ALA A 224 -10.28 -26.34 -11.26
N ALA A 225 -11.45 -25.88 -10.82
CA ALA A 225 -12.74 -26.42 -11.22
C ALA A 225 -13.18 -26.00 -12.65
N GLY A 226 -12.39 -25.19 -13.37
CA GLY A 226 -12.74 -24.69 -14.70
C GLY A 226 -13.93 -23.72 -14.73
N SER A 227 -14.39 -23.25 -13.57
CA SER A 227 -15.55 -22.34 -13.47
C SER A 227 -15.20 -20.92 -13.92
N ILE A 228 -13.93 -20.56 -13.88
CA ILE A 228 -13.38 -19.28 -14.32
C ILE A 228 -12.11 -19.50 -15.11
N ARG A 229 -11.69 -18.49 -15.89
CA ARG A 229 -10.34 -18.48 -16.46
C ARG A 229 -9.27 -18.37 -15.35
N PRO A 230 -8.08 -18.94 -15.54
CA PRO A 230 -6.96 -18.74 -14.63
C PRO A 230 -6.62 -17.25 -14.46
N ILE A 231 -6.28 -16.87 -13.23
CA ILE A 231 -5.82 -15.54 -12.85
C ILE A 231 -4.77 -15.66 -11.75
N ASP A 232 -3.77 -14.77 -11.69
CA ASP A 232 -2.90 -14.65 -10.51
C ASP A 232 -3.74 -14.46 -9.23
N PRO A 233 -3.62 -15.37 -8.24
CA PRO A 233 -4.44 -15.31 -7.04
C PRO A 233 -4.18 -14.06 -6.17
N ASN A 234 -2.97 -13.51 -6.18
CA ASN A 234 -2.68 -12.27 -5.45
C ASN A 234 -3.33 -11.07 -6.15
N LEU A 235 -3.28 -11.00 -7.48
CA LEU A 235 -3.95 -9.95 -8.25
C LEU A 235 -5.44 -9.89 -7.91
N PHE A 236 -6.10 -11.05 -7.93
CA PHE A 236 -7.51 -11.15 -7.55
C PHE A 236 -7.75 -10.74 -6.10
N ALA A 237 -7.02 -11.34 -5.15
CA ALA A 237 -7.24 -11.12 -3.71
C ALA A 237 -7.03 -9.66 -3.31
N TYR A 238 -5.88 -9.07 -3.65
CA TYR A 238 -5.57 -7.68 -3.31
C TYR A 238 -6.43 -6.72 -4.13
N GLY A 239 -6.71 -7.02 -5.40
CA GLY A 239 -7.62 -6.23 -6.22
C GLY A 239 -9.02 -6.11 -5.61
N LEU A 240 -9.59 -7.24 -5.16
CA LEU A 240 -10.89 -7.31 -4.51
C LEU A 240 -10.91 -6.56 -3.17
N MET A 241 -9.84 -6.68 -2.38
CA MET A 241 -9.66 -5.90 -1.14
C MET A 241 -9.62 -4.40 -1.41
N GLY A 242 -8.97 -3.98 -2.48
CA GLY A 242 -8.98 -2.60 -2.94
C GLY A 242 -10.39 -2.10 -3.27
N MET A 243 -11.17 -2.89 -4.01
CA MET A 243 -12.57 -2.56 -4.33
C MET A 243 -13.42 -2.41 -3.07
N ALA A 244 -13.30 -3.34 -2.12
CA ALA A 244 -14.01 -3.29 -0.84
C ALA A 244 -13.61 -2.08 0.01
N HIS A 245 -12.31 -1.76 0.07
CA HIS A 245 -11.79 -0.62 0.83
C HIS A 245 -12.36 0.72 0.32
N PHE A 246 -12.47 0.89 -1.00
CA PHE A 246 -12.96 2.13 -1.62
C PHE A 246 -14.48 2.21 -1.74
N PHE A 247 -15.20 1.15 -1.36
CA PHE A 247 -16.66 1.08 -1.42
C PHE A 247 -17.34 1.98 -0.39
N PHE A 248 -16.91 1.92 0.88
CA PHE A 248 -17.57 2.58 2.02
C PHE A 248 -17.27 4.06 2.24
N PRO A 249 -16.07 4.61 1.94
CA PRO A 249 -15.80 6.01 2.22
C PRO A 249 -16.80 6.95 1.54
N ASP A 250 -17.03 8.13 2.13
CA ASP A 250 -17.83 9.19 1.52
C ASP A 250 -16.95 10.05 0.59
N TRP A 251 -17.28 10.06 -0.70
CA TRP A 251 -16.55 10.75 -1.78
C TRP A 251 -17.22 12.07 -2.18
N GLY A 252 -18.19 12.53 -1.38
CA GLY A 252 -18.95 13.74 -1.62
C GLY A 252 -20.10 13.56 -2.61
N ALA A 253 -20.90 14.62 -2.76
CA ALA A 253 -22.23 14.56 -3.38
C ALA A 253 -22.27 14.06 -4.84
N LYS A 254 -21.18 14.23 -5.62
CA LYS A 254 -21.13 13.79 -7.02
C LYS A 254 -20.97 12.27 -7.18
N ILE A 255 -20.39 11.60 -6.19
CA ILE A 255 -20.07 10.17 -6.26
C ILE A 255 -21.03 9.41 -5.34
N LYS A 256 -22.10 8.87 -5.94
CA LYS A 256 -23.16 8.15 -5.20
C LYS A 256 -22.58 7.00 -4.36
N SER A 257 -23.14 6.84 -3.16
CA SER A 257 -22.95 5.66 -2.31
C SER A 257 -23.93 4.56 -2.72
N PHE A 258 -23.64 3.34 -2.27
CA PHE A 258 -24.44 2.15 -2.57
C PHE A 258 -24.75 1.41 -1.28
N ARG A 259 -25.89 0.73 -1.25
CA ARG A 259 -26.17 -0.23 -0.18
C ARG A 259 -25.26 -1.45 -0.33
N LEU A 260 -25.02 -2.17 0.76
CA LEU A 260 -24.13 -3.33 0.77
C LEU A 260 -24.56 -4.36 -0.28
N GLU A 261 -25.85 -4.69 -0.35
CA GLU A 261 -26.37 -5.72 -1.25
C GLU A 261 -26.18 -5.33 -2.73
N GLN A 262 -26.38 -4.04 -3.04
CA GLN A 262 -26.12 -3.49 -4.36
C GLN A 262 -24.63 -3.55 -4.71
N GLY A 263 -23.77 -3.21 -3.75
CA GLY A 263 -22.31 -3.29 -3.90
C GLY A 263 -21.82 -4.70 -4.18
N VAL A 264 -22.33 -5.69 -3.44
CA VAL A 264 -22.01 -7.11 -3.65
C VAL A 264 -22.44 -7.52 -5.06
N ALA A 265 -23.68 -7.27 -5.45
CA ALA A 265 -24.18 -7.66 -6.78
C ALA A 265 -23.37 -7.03 -7.92
N LEU A 266 -23.09 -5.71 -7.84
CA LEU A 266 -22.28 -5.00 -8.83
C LEU A 266 -20.83 -5.48 -8.88
N THR A 267 -20.25 -5.86 -7.73
CA THR A 267 -18.88 -6.37 -7.65
C THR A 267 -18.77 -7.78 -8.21
N VAL A 268 -19.71 -8.67 -7.91
CA VAL A 268 -19.78 -9.99 -8.55
C VAL A 268 -19.90 -9.84 -10.05
N ASP A 269 -20.78 -8.94 -10.51
CA ASP A 269 -20.96 -8.68 -11.93
C ASP A 269 -19.68 -8.17 -12.62
N LEU A 270 -18.99 -7.20 -11.99
CA LEU A 270 -17.74 -6.65 -12.47
C LEU A 270 -16.62 -7.70 -12.52
N ILE A 271 -16.48 -8.51 -11.48
CA ILE A 271 -15.47 -9.58 -11.41
C ILE A 271 -15.70 -10.60 -12.53
N ARG A 272 -16.95 -10.96 -12.79
CA ARG A 272 -17.29 -11.98 -13.78
C ARG A 272 -17.13 -11.49 -15.21
N ARG A 273 -17.60 -10.27 -15.51
CA ARG A 273 -17.75 -9.80 -16.90
C ARG A 273 -16.88 -8.61 -17.27
N GLY A 274 -16.10 -8.06 -16.33
CA GLY A 274 -15.21 -6.91 -16.56
C GLY A 274 -15.99 -5.63 -16.88
N ILE A 275 -15.37 -4.65 -17.54
CA ILE A 275 -16.03 -3.38 -17.93
C ILE A 275 -16.26 -3.26 -19.43
N MET A 276 -15.79 -4.20 -20.24
CA MET A 276 -15.81 -4.11 -21.70
C MET A 276 -17.24 -4.06 -22.26
N GLY A 277 -17.54 -2.99 -23.00
CA GLY A 277 -18.82 -2.81 -23.69
C GLY A 277 -18.86 -3.48 -25.08
N PRO A 278 -20.05 -3.50 -25.70
CA PRO A 278 -20.31 -4.24 -26.95
C PRO A 278 -19.71 -3.64 -28.22
N SER A 279 -19.31 -2.36 -28.21
CA SER A 279 -18.71 -1.71 -29.39
C SER A 279 -17.42 -2.44 -29.81
N PRO A 280 -17.17 -2.63 -31.12
CA PRO A 280 -15.90 -3.19 -31.59
C PRO A 280 -14.69 -2.47 -30.97
N TRP A 281 -13.66 -3.23 -30.58
CA TRP A 281 -12.40 -2.69 -30.08
C TRP A 281 -11.28 -2.97 -31.09
N PRO A 282 -10.85 -1.98 -31.89
CA PRO A 282 -9.69 -2.14 -32.76
C PRO A 282 -8.42 -2.09 -31.89
N ARG A 283 -8.10 -3.21 -31.23
CA ARG A 283 -6.91 -3.35 -30.39
C ARG A 283 -5.67 -2.95 -31.22
N PRO A 284 -4.79 -2.07 -30.72
CA PRO A 284 -3.53 -1.77 -31.40
C PRO A 284 -2.73 -3.06 -31.69
N ALA A 285 -2.24 -3.18 -32.94
CA ALA A 285 -1.65 -4.41 -33.48
C ALA A 285 -0.35 -4.86 -32.80
N ASP A 286 0.25 -4.02 -31.97
CA ASP A 286 1.55 -4.26 -31.34
C ASP A 286 1.47 -5.05 -30.03
N GLY A 287 0.28 -5.29 -29.45
CA GLY A 287 0.14 -6.15 -28.25
C GLY A 287 1.09 -5.78 -27.11
N SER A 288 1.65 -4.58 -27.13
CA SER A 288 2.86 -4.21 -26.40
C SER A 288 2.46 -3.53 -25.10
N ALA A 289 2.63 -4.27 -24.02
CA ALA A 289 2.91 -3.69 -22.72
C ALA A 289 4.16 -2.81 -22.83
N ALA A 290 3.98 -1.51 -22.59
CA ALA A 290 5.01 -0.48 -22.44
C ALA A 290 5.73 -0.01 -23.73
N SER A 291 5.28 1.12 -24.26
CA SER A 291 6.12 2.31 -24.43
C SER A 291 5.25 3.56 -24.54
N PRO A 292 5.53 4.66 -23.82
CA PRO A 292 4.96 5.95 -24.20
C PRO A 292 5.44 6.31 -25.61
N PRO A 293 4.67 7.05 -26.41
CA PRO A 293 5.12 7.52 -27.72
C PRO A 293 6.48 8.23 -27.60
N PRO A 294 7.46 7.95 -28.49
CA PRO A 294 8.71 8.70 -28.52
C PRO A 294 8.37 10.14 -28.91
N GLY A 295 8.38 11.06 -27.93
CA GLY A 295 8.08 12.48 -28.17
C GLY A 295 7.47 13.26 -27.01
N ALA A 296 7.02 12.61 -25.92
CA ALA A 296 6.46 13.33 -24.76
C ALA A 296 7.51 13.78 -23.72
N ALA A 297 8.78 13.93 -24.13
CA ALA A 297 9.77 14.65 -23.35
C ALA A 297 9.60 16.15 -23.59
N GLY A 298 9.15 16.87 -22.56
CA GLY A 298 9.44 18.29 -22.41
C GLY A 298 8.70 19.23 -23.36
N GLN A 299 7.38 19.35 -23.20
CA GLN A 299 6.81 20.69 -23.17
C GLN A 299 6.51 21.00 -21.70
N ASP A 300 7.57 21.37 -20.99
CA ASP A 300 7.43 22.30 -19.87
C ASP A 300 6.75 23.53 -20.46
N GLN A 301 5.42 23.61 -20.28
CA GLN A 301 4.74 24.88 -20.38
C GLN A 301 5.56 25.85 -19.53
N ALA A 302 6.14 26.85 -20.20
CA ALA A 302 7.01 27.86 -19.63
C ALA A 302 6.59 28.11 -18.17
N ALA A 303 7.37 27.57 -17.23
CA ALA A 303 7.12 27.75 -15.83
C ALA A 303 7.16 29.26 -15.61
N ALA A 304 5.98 29.88 -15.46
CA ALA A 304 5.89 31.28 -15.08
C ALA A 304 6.87 31.48 -13.92
N GLU A 305 7.79 32.43 -14.05
CA GLU A 305 8.86 32.61 -13.07
C GLU A 305 8.25 32.67 -11.68
N LEU A 306 8.47 31.60 -10.91
CA LEU A 306 7.93 31.51 -9.58
C LEU A 306 8.52 32.66 -8.77
N SER A 307 7.67 33.41 -8.09
CA SER A 307 8.13 34.42 -7.15
C SER A 307 9.03 33.75 -6.10
N GLN A 308 9.92 34.53 -5.48
CA GLN A 308 10.82 33.97 -4.46
C GLN A 308 10.03 33.25 -3.34
N GLY A 309 8.88 33.80 -2.93
CA GLY A 309 7.99 33.15 -1.98
C GLY A 309 7.36 31.85 -2.48
N GLN A 310 7.06 31.72 -3.78
CA GLN A 310 6.59 30.47 -4.38
C GLN A 310 7.69 29.42 -4.46
N LYS A 311 8.92 29.81 -4.81
CA LYS A 311 10.10 28.92 -4.80
C LYS A 311 10.36 28.38 -3.41
N THR A 312 10.35 29.25 -2.40
CA THR A 312 10.51 28.85 -0.99
C THR A 312 9.38 27.91 -0.54
N ARG A 313 8.12 28.23 -0.87
CA ARG A 313 6.98 27.36 -0.56
C ARG A 313 7.13 25.97 -1.20
N GLN A 314 7.59 25.91 -2.44
CA GLN A 314 7.83 24.63 -3.15
C GLN A 314 8.98 23.83 -2.52
N ALA A 315 10.07 24.49 -2.12
CA ALA A 315 11.18 23.83 -1.41
C ALA A 315 10.71 23.21 -0.10
N ILE A 316 9.87 23.91 0.68
CA ILE A 316 9.27 23.38 1.91
C ILE A 316 8.36 22.19 1.59
N PHE A 317 7.58 22.21 0.51
CA PHE A 317 6.76 21.06 0.11
C PHE A 317 7.58 19.82 -0.23
N GLN A 318 8.63 19.96 -1.05
CA GLN A 318 9.51 18.84 -1.43
C GLN A 318 10.25 18.27 -0.22
N ALA A 319 10.71 19.14 0.68
CA ALA A 319 11.30 18.72 1.95
C ALA A 319 10.29 17.96 2.82
N ALA A 320 9.07 18.49 2.96
CA ALA A 320 8.01 17.86 3.72
C ALA A 320 7.65 16.48 3.18
N GLU A 321 7.53 16.34 1.86
CA GLU A 321 7.32 15.07 1.17
C GLU A 321 8.37 14.03 1.58
N ARG A 322 9.67 14.39 1.51
CA ARG A 322 10.75 13.46 1.85
C ARG A 322 10.73 13.08 3.32
N ILE A 323 10.58 14.08 4.19
CA ILE A 323 10.61 13.86 5.64
C ILE A 323 9.38 13.06 6.09
N PHE A 324 8.18 13.35 5.58
CA PHE A 324 6.99 12.55 5.88
C PHE A 324 7.08 11.13 5.33
N GLY A 325 7.56 10.93 4.09
CA GLY A 325 7.72 9.59 3.53
C GLY A 325 8.70 8.71 4.32
N GLN A 326 9.79 9.31 4.83
CA GLN A 326 10.83 8.60 5.57
C GLN A 326 10.50 8.37 7.05
N LEU A 327 10.00 9.39 7.74
CA LEU A 327 9.78 9.35 9.18
C LEU A 327 8.33 9.05 9.55
N GLY A 328 7.37 9.26 8.64
CA GLY A 328 5.96 9.42 8.97
C GLY A 328 5.67 10.81 9.51
N TYR A 329 4.45 11.29 9.32
CA TYR A 329 3.96 12.59 9.76
C TYR A 329 4.16 12.81 11.25
N ASN A 330 3.82 11.83 12.09
CA ASN A 330 3.85 12.03 13.55
C ASN A 330 5.28 12.21 14.09
N ARG A 331 6.26 11.48 13.56
CA ARG A 331 7.68 11.61 13.97
C ARG A 331 8.40 12.78 13.30
N ALA A 332 7.92 13.24 12.14
CA ALA A 332 8.47 14.41 11.47
C ALA A 332 8.29 15.69 12.29
N SER A 333 9.36 16.47 12.44
CA SER A 333 9.30 17.80 13.06
C SER A 333 9.39 18.93 12.02
N ILE A 334 8.86 20.11 12.35
CA ILE A 334 9.03 21.32 11.52
C ILE A 334 10.53 21.63 11.36
N ALA A 335 11.34 21.37 12.40
CA ALA A 335 12.78 21.56 12.35
C ALA A 335 13.45 20.70 11.26
N ASP A 336 13.11 19.41 11.19
CA ASP A 336 13.63 18.50 10.18
C ASP A 336 13.28 18.99 8.77
N ILE A 337 12.03 19.41 8.58
CA ILE A 337 11.52 19.91 7.29
C ILE A 337 12.23 21.19 6.87
N THR A 338 12.40 22.16 7.78
CA THR A 338 13.05 23.43 7.47
C THR A 338 14.54 23.26 7.18
N ARG A 339 15.20 22.34 7.90
CA ARG A 339 16.60 21.97 7.65
C ARG A 339 16.77 21.32 6.28
N GLU A 340 15.89 20.39 5.93
CA GLU A 340 15.85 19.73 4.62
C GLU A 340 15.55 20.73 3.48
N ALA A 341 14.69 21.71 3.72
CA ALA A 341 14.35 22.77 2.77
C ALA A 341 15.44 23.86 2.65
N GLY A 342 16.46 23.85 3.51
CA GLY A 342 17.48 24.90 3.55
C GLY A 342 16.95 26.28 3.96
N VAL A 343 15.90 26.33 4.79
CA VAL A 343 15.28 27.58 5.24
C VAL A 343 15.25 27.70 6.77
N ALA A 344 15.15 28.93 7.28
CA ALA A 344 14.98 29.16 8.71
C ALA A 344 13.59 28.74 9.18
N GLN A 345 13.45 28.33 10.45
CA GLN A 345 12.14 27.97 11.02
C GLN A 345 11.12 29.11 10.98
N GLY A 346 11.56 30.37 11.15
CA GLY A 346 10.66 31.53 11.02
C GLY A 346 10.02 31.62 9.63
N THR A 347 10.76 31.25 8.57
CA THR A 347 10.27 31.24 7.19
C THR A 347 9.15 30.23 6.98
N PHE A 348 9.12 29.13 7.74
CA PHE A 348 8.01 28.18 7.69
C PHE A 348 6.67 28.86 8.01
N TYR A 349 6.62 29.62 9.10
CA TYR A 349 5.41 30.26 9.59
C TYR A 349 4.90 31.41 8.70
N VAL A 350 5.74 31.92 7.80
CA VAL A 350 5.32 32.85 6.74
C VAL A 350 4.43 32.15 5.71
N HIS A 351 4.66 30.84 5.47
CA HIS A 351 3.97 30.08 4.42
C HIS A 351 2.92 29.11 4.96
N PHE A 352 3.09 28.58 6.16
CA PHE A 352 2.24 27.55 6.75
C PHE A 352 2.05 27.81 8.24
N LYS A 353 0.81 27.79 8.70
CA LYS A 353 0.45 27.98 10.11
C LYS A 353 0.75 26.75 10.96
N SER A 354 0.84 25.57 10.35
CA SER A 354 1.07 24.31 11.06
C SER A 354 1.64 23.20 10.16
N LYS A 355 2.19 22.15 10.80
CA LYS A 355 2.58 20.90 10.12
C LYS A 355 1.39 20.23 9.42
N LEU A 356 0.18 20.36 9.97
CA LEU A 356 -1.04 19.83 9.37
C LEU A 356 -1.38 20.57 8.07
N GLU A 357 -1.37 21.90 8.08
CA GLU A 357 -1.61 22.70 6.87
C GLU A 357 -0.58 22.39 5.77
N LEU A 358 0.67 22.16 6.15
CA LEU A 358 1.70 21.70 5.23
C LEU A 358 1.34 20.32 4.64
N LEU A 359 0.97 19.33 5.46
CA LEU A 359 0.55 18.00 4.99
C LEU A 359 -0.61 18.12 3.99
N GLU A 360 -1.67 18.87 4.33
CA GLU A 360 -2.82 19.06 3.44
C GLU A 360 -2.41 19.73 2.12
N GLY A 361 -1.46 20.67 2.18
CA GLY A 361 -0.87 21.30 1.00
C GLY A 361 -0.07 20.32 0.13
N VAL A 362 0.75 19.45 0.74
CA VAL A 362 1.47 18.37 0.04
C VAL A 362 0.46 17.47 -0.68
N ILE A 363 -0.58 17.00 0.02
CA ILE A 363 -1.61 16.13 -0.56
C ILE A 363 -2.35 16.81 -1.73
N ALA A 364 -2.67 18.09 -1.60
CA ALA A 364 -3.29 18.86 -2.69
C ALA A 364 -2.37 18.96 -3.91
N PHE A 365 -1.07 19.22 -3.71
CA PHE A 365 -0.06 19.26 -4.76
C PHE A 365 0.07 17.89 -5.44
N GLN A 366 0.11 16.81 -4.67
CA GLN A 366 0.17 15.44 -5.17
C GLN A 366 -1.04 15.04 -6.00
N SER A 367 -2.24 15.39 -5.55
CA SER A 367 -3.47 15.19 -6.32
C SER A 367 -3.41 15.90 -7.68
N GLN A 368 -2.78 17.08 -7.74
CA GLN A 368 -2.60 17.80 -9.00
C GLN A 368 -1.57 17.14 -9.91
N SER A 369 -0.43 16.73 -9.37
CA SER A 369 0.64 16.05 -10.12
C SER A 369 0.18 14.73 -10.73
N LEU A 370 -0.48 13.87 -9.94
CA LEU A 370 -1.02 12.60 -10.44
C LEU A 370 -2.09 12.82 -11.52
N ARG A 371 -3.04 13.74 -11.31
CA ARG A 371 -4.07 14.04 -12.34
C ARG A 371 -3.45 14.58 -13.63
N ARG A 372 -2.37 15.34 -13.56
CA ARG A 372 -1.64 15.84 -14.74
C ARG A 372 -1.00 14.69 -15.51
N GLU A 373 -0.36 13.77 -14.79
CA GLU A 373 0.28 12.59 -15.39
C GLU A 373 -0.74 11.68 -16.08
N LEU A 374 -1.84 11.36 -15.38
CA LEU A 374 -2.94 10.57 -15.95
C LEU A 374 -3.52 11.24 -17.19
N ARG A 375 -3.78 12.56 -17.13
CA ARG A 375 -4.28 13.31 -18.30
C ARG A 375 -3.31 13.25 -19.48
N ARG A 376 -2.00 13.39 -19.24
CA ARG A 376 -0.99 13.30 -20.30
C ARG A 376 -0.97 11.92 -20.94
N ALA A 377 -0.97 10.87 -20.13
CA ALA A 377 -0.92 9.49 -20.60
C ALA A 377 -2.15 9.07 -21.42
N THR A 378 -3.32 9.63 -21.11
CA THR A 378 -4.56 9.33 -21.83
C THR A 378 -4.91 10.35 -22.92
N GLN A 379 -4.08 11.38 -23.13
CA GLN A 379 -4.37 12.44 -24.10
C GLN A 379 -4.27 11.90 -25.53
N GLY A 380 -5.31 12.14 -26.34
CA GLY A 380 -5.36 11.70 -27.74
C GLY A 380 -5.88 10.27 -27.95
N LEU A 381 -6.16 9.52 -26.87
CA LEU A 381 -6.83 8.23 -26.96
C LEU A 381 -8.33 8.45 -27.19
N SER A 382 -8.87 7.89 -28.26
CA SER A 382 -10.28 7.98 -28.64
C SER A 382 -11.15 6.92 -27.97
N ASP A 383 -10.57 5.75 -27.66
CA ASP A 383 -11.28 4.64 -27.01
C ASP A 383 -11.05 4.64 -25.50
N ARG A 384 -12.14 4.55 -24.74
CA ARG A 384 -12.09 4.53 -23.27
C ARG A 384 -11.32 3.32 -22.74
N ARG A 385 -11.35 2.17 -23.42
CA ARG A 385 -10.64 0.95 -22.99
C ARG A 385 -9.12 1.12 -23.07
N ASP A 386 -8.63 1.77 -24.12
CA ASP A 386 -7.23 2.15 -24.23
C ASP A 386 -6.83 3.16 -23.15
N ALA A 387 -7.72 4.11 -22.85
CA ALA A 387 -7.49 5.07 -21.78
C ALA A 387 -7.51 4.45 -20.37
N GLU A 388 -8.28 3.38 -20.13
CA GLU A 388 -8.19 2.59 -18.88
C GLU A 388 -6.82 1.90 -18.77
N ARG A 389 -6.38 1.24 -19.85
CA ARG A 389 -5.09 0.56 -19.90
C ARG A 389 -3.93 1.52 -19.66
N GLU A 390 -3.84 2.60 -20.43
CA GLU A 390 -2.76 3.58 -20.29
C GLU A 390 -2.83 4.35 -18.97
N GLY A 391 -4.04 4.64 -18.48
CA GLY A 391 -4.25 5.26 -17.17
C GLY A 391 -3.71 4.40 -16.03
N MET A 392 -3.99 3.10 -16.05
CA MET A 392 -3.47 2.13 -15.07
C MET A 392 -1.94 2.06 -15.11
N LEU A 393 -1.34 1.96 -16.30
CA LEU A 393 0.11 1.94 -16.44
C LEU A 393 0.76 3.25 -15.96
N ALA A 394 0.16 4.41 -16.30
CA ALA A 394 0.64 5.70 -15.84
C ALA A 394 0.55 5.87 -14.32
N PHE A 395 -0.52 5.35 -13.71
CA PHE A 395 -0.69 5.34 -12.26
C PHE A 395 0.43 4.56 -11.57
N TYR A 396 0.73 3.34 -12.01
CA TYR A 396 1.81 2.54 -11.41
C TYR A 396 3.20 3.13 -11.68
N ARG A 397 3.44 3.70 -12.87
CA ARG A 397 4.67 4.46 -13.15
C ARG A 397 4.81 5.64 -12.18
N PHE A 398 3.73 6.39 -11.95
CA PHE A 398 3.73 7.51 -11.02
C PHE A 398 4.08 7.04 -9.60
N ILE A 399 3.41 6.02 -9.07
CA ILE A 399 3.72 5.50 -7.72
C ILE A 399 5.18 5.06 -7.62
N ARG A 400 5.70 4.35 -8.63
CA ARG A 400 7.10 3.89 -8.64
C ARG A 400 8.10 5.05 -8.54
N HIS A 401 7.83 6.17 -9.23
CA HIS A 401 8.69 7.35 -9.19
C HIS A 401 8.44 8.24 -7.95
N HIS A 402 7.29 8.06 -7.30
CA HIS A 402 6.81 8.88 -6.20
C HIS A 402 6.40 8.02 -4.99
N ARG A 403 7.23 7.02 -4.63
CA ARG A 403 6.90 6.07 -3.57
C ARG A 403 6.68 6.77 -2.23
N GLU A 404 7.67 7.54 -1.80
CA GLU A 404 7.63 8.31 -0.54
C GLU A 404 6.39 9.21 -0.48
N LEU A 405 5.95 9.75 -1.61
CA LEU A 405 4.75 10.58 -1.70
C LEU A 405 3.45 9.79 -1.55
N TYR A 406 3.36 8.65 -2.21
CA TYR A 406 2.18 7.80 -2.11
C TYR A 406 2.02 7.27 -0.69
N ARG A 407 3.14 7.06 0.03
CA ARG A 407 3.12 6.75 1.46
C ARG A 407 2.44 7.83 2.31
N VAL A 408 2.73 9.10 2.04
CA VAL A 408 2.11 10.23 2.74
C VAL A 408 0.58 10.29 2.53
N VAL A 409 0.09 9.86 1.36
CA VAL A 409 -1.36 9.83 1.07
C VAL A 409 -2.09 8.85 2.00
N ALA A 410 -1.56 7.63 2.16
CA ALA A 410 -2.13 6.62 3.06
C ALA A 410 -2.16 7.10 4.51
N GLU A 411 -1.05 7.67 5.01
CA GLU A 411 -0.99 8.19 6.37
C GLU A 411 -1.96 9.38 6.57
N CYS A 412 -2.15 10.21 5.54
CA CYS A 412 -3.07 11.33 5.58
C CYS A 412 -4.53 10.90 5.78
N GLU A 413 -4.93 9.70 5.34
CA GLU A 413 -6.28 9.19 5.59
C GLU A 413 -6.60 9.12 7.08
N ALA A 414 -5.65 8.66 7.90
CA ALA A 414 -5.78 8.63 9.34
C ALA A 414 -5.82 10.04 9.93
N ILE A 415 -4.91 10.92 9.49
CA ILE A 415 -4.63 12.24 10.10
C ILE A 415 -5.64 13.33 9.69
N SER A 416 -5.93 13.47 8.40
CA SER A 416 -6.89 14.44 7.86
C SER A 416 -7.86 13.75 6.90
N PRO A 417 -8.97 13.20 7.43
CA PRO A 417 -10.02 12.59 6.61
C PRO A 417 -10.57 13.57 5.56
N ARG A 418 -10.57 14.88 5.87
CA ARG A 418 -10.98 15.94 4.96
C ARG A 418 -10.04 16.04 3.76
N ALA A 419 -8.73 16.05 3.98
CA ALA A 419 -7.74 16.16 2.91
C ALA A 419 -7.72 14.89 2.04
N ALA A 420 -7.80 13.71 2.66
CA ALA A 420 -7.94 12.44 1.94
C ALA A 420 -9.22 12.40 1.09
N LYS A 421 -10.38 12.79 1.65
CA LYS A 421 -11.63 12.91 0.90
C LYS A 421 -11.47 13.84 -0.31
N MET A 422 -10.86 15.01 -0.12
CA MET A 422 -10.60 15.95 -1.21
C MET A 422 -9.70 15.34 -2.29
N TYR A 423 -8.63 14.64 -1.91
CA TYR A 423 -7.71 13.98 -2.82
C TYR A 423 -8.44 13.02 -3.76
N TYR A 424 -9.19 12.06 -3.20
CA TYR A 424 -9.92 11.05 -3.97
C TYR A 424 -11.08 11.64 -4.77
N SER A 425 -11.87 12.54 -4.18
CA SER A 425 -13.01 13.16 -4.87
C SER A 425 -12.56 13.94 -6.10
N ARG A 426 -11.42 14.65 -6.03
CA ARG A 426 -10.87 15.39 -7.17
C ARG A 426 -10.38 14.49 -8.29
N MET A 427 -9.84 13.31 -7.96
CA MET A 427 -9.47 12.31 -8.96
C MET A 427 -10.73 11.70 -9.61
N ALA A 428 -11.72 11.34 -8.79
CA ALA A 428 -12.95 10.69 -9.24
C ALA A 428 -13.80 11.56 -10.16
N ASN A 429 -13.88 12.88 -9.90
CA ASN A 429 -14.84 13.75 -10.59
C ASN A 429 -14.67 13.75 -12.12
N ASN A 430 -13.43 13.93 -12.61
CA ASN A 430 -13.19 13.91 -14.06
C ASN A 430 -13.30 12.49 -14.62
N TYR A 431 -12.87 11.50 -13.83
CA TYR A 431 -12.92 10.10 -14.23
C TYR A 431 -14.36 9.61 -14.45
N LEU A 432 -15.29 10.05 -13.61
CA LEU A 432 -16.72 9.77 -13.71
C LEU A 432 -17.30 10.17 -15.07
N ASP A 433 -16.94 11.35 -15.56
CA ASP A 433 -17.44 11.86 -16.83
C ASP A 433 -16.88 11.04 -18.00
N TYR A 434 -15.61 10.63 -17.94
CA TYR A 434 -15.04 9.74 -18.96
C TYR A 434 -15.68 8.35 -18.97
N VAL A 435 -15.96 7.76 -17.80
CA VAL A 435 -16.64 6.46 -17.73
C VAL A 435 -18.05 6.55 -18.31
N ARG A 436 -18.79 7.62 -18.00
CA ARG A 436 -20.13 7.86 -18.58
C ARG A 436 -20.09 8.01 -20.09
N GLN A 437 -19.12 8.75 -20.62
CA GLN A 437 -18.95 8.92 -22.06
C GLN A 437 -18.63 7.59 -22.75
N GLY A 438 -17.72 6.79 -22.19
CA GLY A 438 -17.40 5.47 -22.72
C GLY A 438 -18.59 4.51 -22.71
N ALA A 439 -19.41 4.54 -21.65
CA ALA A 439 -20.66 3.77 -21.60
C ALA A 439 -21.67 4.24 -22.65
N ALA A 440 -21.86 5.56 -22.81
CA ALA A 440 -22.76 6.13 -23.82
C ALA A 440 -22.32 5.81 -25.27
N GLN A 441 -21.03 5.59 -25.49
CA GLN A 441 -20.46 5.17 -26.77
C GLN A 441 -20.43 3.65 -26.96
N GLY A 442 -20.93 2.87 -25.99
CA GLY A 442 -20.90 1.41 -26.01
C GLY A 442 -19.50 0.79 -25.87
N GLN A 443 -18.47 1.58 -25.54
CA GLN A 443 -17.10 1.10 -25.30
C GLN A 443 -16.98 0.40 -23.95
N LEU A 444 -17.76 0.87 -22.97
CA LEU A 444 -17.89 0.25 -21.65
C LEU A 444 -19.32 -0.27 -21.44
N ARG A 445 -19.49 -1.28 -20.58
CA ARG A 445 -20.82 -1.75 -20.15
C ARG A 445 -21.57 -0.64 -19.40
N ASP A 446 -22.90 -0.66 -19.47
CA ASP A 446 -23.76 0.26 -18.72
C ASP A 446 -23.83 -0.12 -17.23
N LEU A 447 -22.77 0.24 -16.51
CA LEU A 447 -22.68 0.13 -15.07
C LEU A 447 -22.76 1.53 -14.43
N PRO A 448 -23.22 1.65 -13.17
CA PRO A 448 -23.17 2.92 -12.47
C PRO A 448 -21.75 3.47 -12.44
N ALA A 449 -21.50 4.59 -13.11
CA ALA A 449 -20.15 5.13 -13.27
C ALA A 449 -19.45 5.41 -11.92
N SER A 450 -20.20 5.79 -10.88
CA SER A 450 -19.64 5.99 -9.54
C SER A 450 -19.18 4.68 -8.89
N PHE A 451 -19.81 3.55 -9.21
CA PHE A 451 -19.36 2.23 -8.78
C PHE A 451 -18.06 1.86 -9.51
N VAL A 452 -18.05 1.96 -10.84
CA VAL A 452 -16.86 1.63 -11.67
C VAL A 452 -15.64 2.44 -11.21
N VAL A 453 -15.78 3.76 -11.04
CA VAL A 453 -14.68 4.62 -10.57
C VAL A 453 -14.15 4.20 -9.20
N ARG A 454 -15.04 3.93 -8.23
CA ARG A 454 -14.62 3.47 -6.89
C ARG A 454 -13.87 2.15 -6.97
N SER A 455 -14.42 1.18 -7.70
CA SER A 455 -13.85 -0.16 -7.85
C SER A 455 -12.48 -0.12 -8.52
N LEU A 456 -12.33 0.61 -9.64
CA LEU A 456 -11.06 0.68 -10.36
C LEU A 456 -10.01 1.49 -9.61
N MET A 457 -10.39 2.57 -8.93
CA MET A 457 -9.44 3.30 -8.07
C MET A 457 -8.98 2.45 -6.90
N GLY A 458 -9.89 1.73 -6.24
CA GLY A 458 -9.55 0.84 -5.13
C GLY A 458 -8.68 -0.32 -5.56
N PHE A 459 -9.04 -1.00 -6.66
CA PHE A 459 -8.24 -2.06 -7.27
C PHE A 459 -6.80 -1.57 -7.53
N ASN A 460 -6.65 -0.45 -8.25
CA ASN A 460 -5.33 0.10 -8.56
C ASN A 460 -4.56 0.49 -7.30
N HIS A 461 -5.22 1.11 -6.32
CA HIS A 461 -4.62 1.51 -5.06
C HIS A 461 -3.98 0.32 -4.32
N MET A 462 -4.71 -0.78 -4.16
CA MET A 462 -4.22 -1.94 -3.41
C MET A 462 -3.12 -2.72 -4.14
N ILE A 463 -3.18 -2.84 -5.46
CA ILE A 463 -2.07 -3.41 -6.26
C ILE A 463 -0.83 -2.52 -6.15
N GLY A 464 -1.00 -1.20 -6.22
CA GLY A 464 0.09 -0.24 -6.02
C GLY A 464 0.74 -0.41 -4.65
N LEU A 465 -0.04 -0.54 -3.58
CA LEU A 465 0.48 -0.78 -2.24
C LEU A 465 1.27 -2.09 -2.16
N LYS A 466 0.67 -3.20 -2.61
CA LYS A 466 1.26 -4.54 -2.47
C LYS A 466 2.59 -4.68 -3.20
N TRP A 467 2.67 -4.25 -4.46
CA TRP A 467 3.87 -4.45 -5.27
C TRP A 467 4.86 -3.28 -5.21
N LEU A 468 4.38 -2.05 -5.06
CA LEU A 468 5.25 -0.87 -5.12
C LEU A 468 5.53 -0.28 -3.75
N ILE A 469 4.73 -0.47 -2.70
CA ILE A 469 4.97 0.17 -1.40
C ILE A 469 5.50 -0.81 -0.37
N TRP A 470 4.82 -1.94 -0.15
CA TRP A 470 5.21 -2.96 0.84
C TRP A 470 6.44 -3.77 0.42
N ASN A 471 6.83 -3.71 -0.85
CA ASN A 471 8.09 -4.30 -1.31
C ASN A 471 9.27 -3.40 -0.91
N SER A 472 10.13 -3.88 -0.02
CA SER A 472 11.28 -3.12 0.47
C SER A 472 12.34 -2.81 -0.59
N SER A 473 12.31 -3.47 -1.75
CA SER A 473 13.25 -3.19 -2.85
C SER A 473 13.05 -1.79 -3.40
N PRO A 474 14.10 -0.96 -3.56
CA PRO A 474 13.99 0.35 -4.19
C PRO A 474 13.61 0.27 -5.68
N TYR A 475 13.82 -0.89 -6.32
CA TYR A 475 13.47 -1.17 -7.71
C TYR A 475 12.14 -1.91 -7.84
N ALA A 476 11.31 -1.89 -6.80
CA ALA A 476 9.99 -2.51 -6.82
C ALA A 476 9.17 -1.99 -8.01
N GLU A 477 8.67 -2.93 -8.81
CA GLU A 477 7.78 -2.68 -9.93
C GLU A 477 6.65 -3.71 -9.93
N VAL A 478 5.54 -3.37 -10.58
CA VAL A 478 4.50 -4.36 -10.86
C VAL A 478 4.99 -5.17 -12.07
N PRO A 479 5.11 -6.51 -11.96
CA PRO A 479 5.63 -7.33 -13.05
C PRO A 479 4.82 -7.12 -14.34
N PRO A 480 5.45 -6.98 -15.52
CA PRO A 480 4.73 -6.77 -16.77
C PRO A 480 3.66 -7.83 -17.10
N PRO A 481 3.86 -9.13 -16.84
CA PRO A 481 2.81 -10.14 -17.01
C PRO A 481 1.60 -9.89 -16.10
N LEU A 482 1.84 -9.50 -14.85
CA LEU A 482 0.79 -9.18 -13.88
C LEU A 482 0.01 -7.91 -14.29
N LEU A 483 0.69 -6.92 -14.85
CA LEU A 483 0.05 -5.71 -15.41
C LEU A 483 -0.87 -6.05 -16.58
N ALA A 484 -0.40 -6.89 -17.50
CA ALA A 484 -1.22 -7.34 -18.62
C ALA A 484 -2.45 -8.10 -18.10
N GLU A 485 -2.26 -9.01 -17.14
CA GLU A 485 -3.37 -9.75 -16.53
C GLU A 485 -4.35 -8.86 -15.76
N ALA A 486 -3.87 -7.81 -15.08
CA ALA A 486 -4.69 -6.81 -14.40
C ALA A 486 -5.62 -6.07 -15.38
N VAL A 487 -5.08 -5.66 -16.54
CA VAL A 487 -5.85 -5.02 -17.61
C VAL A 487 -6.89 -5.98 -18.17
N GLU A 488 -6.48 -7.20 -18.50
CA GLU A 488 -7.39 -8.22 -19.04
C GLU A 488 -8.49 -8.57 -18.02
N PHE A 489 -8.18 -8.67 -16.73
CA PHE A 489 -9.16 -8.87 -15.65
C PHE A 489 -10.16 -7.71 -15.54
N VAL A 490 -9.69 -6.47 -15.50
CA VAL A 490 -10.57 -5.31 -15.44
C VAL A 490 -11.48 -5.24 -16.67
N LEU A 491 -10.94 -5.50 -17.86
CA LEU A 491 -11.70 -5.38 -19.11
C LEU A 491 -12.68 -6.54 -19.31
N HIS A 492 -12.25 -7.78 -19.11
CA HIS A 492 -13.02 -8.97 -19.50
C HIS A 492 -13.62 -9.77 -18.35
N GLY A 493 -13.20 -9.52 -17.10
CA GLY A 493 -13.63 -10.30 -15.94
C GLY A 493 -13.03 -11.70 -15.94
N LEU A 494 -13.75 -12.68 -15.38
CA LEU A 494 -13.28 -14.04 -15.12
C LEU A 494 -14.09 -15.15 -15.79
N ASP A 495 -15.26 -14.83 -16.33
CA ASP A 495 -16.08 -15.82 -17.03
C ASP A 495 -15.25 -16.41 -18.20
N PRO A 496 -15.31 -17.74 -18.42
CA PRO A 496 -14.60 -18.37 -19.52
C PRO A 496 -14.99 -17.74 -20.86
N ALA A 497 -14.02 -17.58 -21.78
CA ALA A 497 -14.29 -17.03 -23.11
C ALA A 497 -15.34 -17.90 -23.83
N GLY A 498 -16.53 -17.33 -24.10
CA GLY A 498 -17.68 -18.02 -24.68
C GLY A 498 -19.06 -17.59 -24.16
N ASN A 499 -19.13 -16.73 -23.14
CA ASN A 499 -20.39 -16.30 -22.51
C ASN A 499 -20.70 -14.78 -22.67
N PHE A 500 -20.17 -14.14 -23.71
CA PHE A 500 -20.64 -12.81 -24.09
C PHE A 500 -21.88 -12.97 -24.95
N PRO A 501 -23.07 -12.46 -24.56
CA PRO A 501 -24.21 -12.44 -25.47
C PRO A 501 -23.81 -11.64 -26.71
N GLU A 502 -24.02 -12.25 -27.89
CA GLU A 502 -23.85 -11.62 -29.21
C GLU A 502 -24.63 -10.32 -29.36
#